data_AF-A0AAQ0KLX5-F1
#
_entry.id   AF-A0AAQ0KLX5-F1
#
_cell.length_a   1.000
_cell.length_b   1.000
_cell.length_c   1.000
_cell.angle_alpha   90.00
_cell.angle_beta   90.00
_cell.angle_gamma   90.00
#
_symmetry.space_group_name_H-M   'P 1'
#
loop_
_entity.id
_entity.type
_entity.pdbx_description
1 polymer ?
#
loop_
_entity_poly.entity_id
_entity_poly.type
_entity_poly.pdbx_seq_one_letter_code
_entity_poly.pdbx_strand_id
1 'polypeptide(L)' 'MTPISNPRPFAEVLRDWIGRHGGSAYAAAPRLHTTEQTLGRWLRGSTCATETAQRALMTLVDEGRA' A
#
# COMPACT_ATOMS: atom_id res chain seq x y z
N MET A 1 -7.96 -12.17 1.59
CA MET A 1 -8.63 -10.99 0.99
C MET A 1 -7.57 -10.07 0.42
N THR A 2 -7.73 -9.61 -0.83
CA THR A 2 -6.75 -8.78 -1.54
C THR A 2 -6.90 -7.30 -1.16
N PRO A 3 -5.84 -6.48 -1.28
CA PRO A 3 -5.93 -5.04 -1.04
C PRO A 3 -7.03 -4.32 -1.83
N ILE A 4 -7.26 -4.72 -3.09
CA ILE A 4 -8.29 -4.10 -3.96
C ILE A 4 -9.73 -4.37 -3.52
N SER A 5 -10.01 -5.53 -2.93
CA SER A 5 -11.36 -5.90 -2.46
C SER A 5 -11.56 -5.69 -0.95
N ASN A 6 -10.57 -5.16 -0.24
CA ASN A 6 -10.62 -5.00 1.22
C ASN A 6 -11.43 -3.75 1.61
N PRO A 7 -12.54 -3.87 2.36
CA PRO A 7 -13.39 -2.73 2.72
C PRO A 7 -12.80 -1.83 3.81
N ARG A 8 -11.69 -2.25 4.46
CA ARG A 8 -11.04 -1.44 5.49
C ARG A 8 -10.44 -0.14 4.94
N PRO A 9 -10.25 0.89 5.80
CA PRO A 9 -9.56 2.11 5.42
C PRO A 9 -8.19 1.83 4.77
N PHE A 10 -7.83 2.64 3.76
CA PHE A 10 -6.57 2.45 3.04
C PHE A 10 -5.35 2.39 3.95
N ALA A 11 -5.29 3.25 4.96
CA ALA A 11 -4.18 3.30 5.90
C ALA A 11 -3.98 1.97 6.65
N GLU A 12 -5.07 1.28 6.99
CA GLU A 12 -5.01 -0.04 7.64
C GLU A 12 -4.55 -1.12 6.67
N VAL A 13 -5.12 -1.12 5.46
CA VAL A 13 -4.74 -2.08 4.41
C VAL A 13 -3.28 -1.92 4.02
N LEU A 14 -2.81 -0.68 3.88
CA LEU A 14 -1.43 -0.34 3.60
C LEU A 14 -0.50 -0.78 4.74
N ARG A 15 -0.87 -0.54 6.00
CA ARG A 15 -0.07 -0.95 7.16
C ARG A 15 0.13 -2.46 7.20
N ASP A 16 -0.94 -3.23 7.05
CA ASP A 16 -0.88 -4.69 7.03
C ASP A 16 -0.05 -5.19 5.85
N TRP A 17 -0.23 -4.59 4.67
CA TRP A 17 0.52 -4.97 3.49
C TRP A 17 2.01 -4.72 3.67
N ILE A 18 2.41 -3.56 4.20
CA ILE A 18 3.81 -3.25 4.54
C ILE A 18 4.36 -4.29 5.53
N GLY A 19 3.57 -4.66 6.54
CA GLY A 19 3.95 -5.70 7.52
C GLY A 19 4.32 -7.04 6.87
N ARG A 20 3.63 -7.43 5.80
CA ARG A 20 3.91 -8.67 5.05
C ARG A 20 5.10 -8.55 4.07
N HIS A 21 5.43 -7.34 3.63
CA HIS A 21 6.40 -7.06 2.55
C HIS A 21 7.71 -6.42 3.03
N GLY A 22 8.14 -6.73 4.25
CA GLY A 22 9.42 -6.29 4.81
C GLY A 22 9.32 -5.24 5.93
N GLY A 23 8.12 -4.91 6.38
CA GLY A 23 7.88 -4.25 7.66
C GLY A 23 8.24 -2.75 7.73
N SER A 24 8.73 -2.15 6.63
CA SER A 24 9.08 -0.73 6.60
C SER A 24 8.54 0.00 5.38
N ALA A 25 8.22 1.28 5.56
CA ALA A 25 7.82 2.17 4.47
C ALA A 25 8.96 2.33 3.45
N TYR A 26 10.21 2.33 3.89
CA TYR A 26 11.40 2.31 3.03
C TYR A 26 11.40 1.12 2.06
N ALA A 27 11.15 -0.10 2.56
CA ALA A 27 11.10 -1.29 1.70
C ALA A 27 9.85 -1.31 0.78
N ALA A 28 8.76 -0.72 1.22
CA ALA A 28 7.49 -0.70 0.49
C ALA A 28 7.43 0.35 -0.64
N ALA A 29 8.07 1.51 -0.44
CA ALA A 29 8.06 2.64 -1.36
C ALA A 29 8.41 2.27 -2.81
N PRO A 30 9.51 1.54 -3.11
CA PRO A 30 9.84 1.19 -4.48
C PRO A 30 8.83 0.25 -5.13
N ARG A 31 8.13 -0.61 -4.36
CA ARG A 31 7.10 -1.53 -4.88
C ARG A 31 5.80 -0.82 -5.27
N LEU A 32 5.56 0.36 -4.69
CA LEU A 32 4.38 1.16 -4.94
C LEU A 32 4.66 2.39 -5.82
N HIS A 33 5.86 2.44 -6.41
CA HIS A 33 6.33 3.54 -7.26
C HIS A 33 6.10 4.91 -6.61
N THR A 34 6.39 5.01 -5.32
CA THR A 34 6.17 6.22 -4.53
C THR A 34 7.32 6.46 -3.56
N THR A 35 7.23 7.51 -2.75
CA THR A 35 8.25 7.87 -1.75
C THR A 35 7.84 7.41 -0.35
N GLU A 36 8.82 7.20 0.51
CA GLU A 36 8.60 6.91 1.93
C GLU A 36 7.77 8.01 2.61
N GLN A 37 8.02 9.28 2.25
CA GLN A 37 7.25 10.41 2.78
C GLN A 37 5.76 10.31 2.42
N THR A 38 5.45 9.95 1.18
CA THR A 38 4.08 9.77 0.72
C THR A 38 3.40 8.60 1.43
N LEU A 39 4.09 7.46 1.56
CA LEU A 39 3.57 6.34 2.36
C LEU A 39 3.31 6.74 3.81
N GLY A 40 4.24 7.48 4.43
CA GLY A 40 4.07 7.98 5.79
C GLY A 40 2.86 8.91 5.95
N ARG A 41 2.52 9.71 4.94
CA ARG A 41 1.29 10.53 4.92
C ARG A 41 0.05 9.65 4.84
N TRP A 42 0.01 8.68 3.93
CA TRP A 42 -1.12 7.75 3.81
C TRP A 42 -1.32 6.90 5.06
N LEU A 43 -0.25 6.43 5.69
CA LEU A 43 -0.30 5.67 6.95
C LEU A 43 -0.84 6.49 8.13
N ARG A 44 -0.71 7.82 8.06
CA ARG A 44 -1.31 8.77 9.02
C ARG A 44 -2.75 9.20 8.63
N GLY A 45 -3.31 8.62 7.57
CA GLY A 45 -4.68 8.89 7.13
C GLY A 45 -4.83 10.06 6.16
N SER A 46 -3.74 10.56 5.56
CA SER A 46 -3.86 11.51 4.45
C SER A 46 -4.55 10.86 3.26
N THR A 47 -5.37 11.63 2.55
CA THR A 47 -6.06 11.19 1.33
C THR A 47 -5.08 10.71 0.26
N CYS A 48 -5.40 9.58 -0.35
CA CYS A 48 -4.70 9.05 -1.52
C CYS A 48 -5.61 9.20 -2.74
N ALA A 49 -5.35 10.19 -3.59
CA ALA A 49 -6.16 10.41 -4.79
C ALA A 49 -6.13 9.22 -5.76
N THR A 50 -5.10 8.38 -5.67
CA THR A 50 -4.90 7.20 -6.50
C THR A 50 -5.15 5.89 -5.74
N GLU A 51 -5.94 5.92 -4.66
CA GLU A 51 -6.14 4.77 -3.75
C GLU A 51 -6.49 3.48 -4.50
N THR A 52 -7.46 3.52 -5.43
CA THR A 52 -7.86 2.34 -6.20
C THR A 52 -6.69 1.76 -7.01
N ALA A 53 -5.90 2.62 -7.65
CA ALA A 53 -4.72 2.19 -8.41
C ALA A 53 -3.63 1.63 -7.49
N GLN A 54 -3.41 2.24 -6.33
CA GLN A 54 -2.45 1.75 -5.34
C GLN A 54 -2.86 0.38 -4.79
N ARG A 55 -4.14 0.18 -4.47
CA ARG A 55 -4.67 -1.12 -4.04
C ARG A 55 -4.58 -2.18 -5.14
N ALA A 56 -4.76 -1.80 -6.39
CA ALA A 56 -4.56 -2.71 -7.52
C ALA A 56 -3.09 -3.12 -7.63
N LEU A 57 -2.16 -2.16 -7.52
CA LEU A 57 -0.72 -2.44 -7.53
C LEU A 57 -0.29 -3.34 -6.37
N MET A 58 -0.76 -3.06 -5.15
CA MET A 58 -0.53 -3.92 -3.98
C MET A 58 -1.03 -5.35 -4.21
N THR A 59 -2.14 -5.52 -4.93
CA THR A 59 -2.69 -6.84 -5.29
C THR A 59 -1.80 -7.54 -6.31
N LEU A 60 -1.32 -6.82 -7.34
CA LEU A 60 -0.39 -7.38 -8.32
C LEU A 60 0.93 -7.81 -7.68
N VAL A 61 1.44 -7.04 -6.70
CA VAL A 61 2.64 -7.41 -5.94
C VAL A 61 2.37 -8.65 -5.09
N ASP A 62 1.22 -8.75 -4.42
CA ASP A 62 0.82 -9.96 -3.67
C ASP A 62 0.75 -11.20 -4.58
N GLU A 63 0.38 -11.03 -5.85
CA GLU A 63 0.29 -12.10 -6.85
C GLU A 63 1.62 -12.40 -7.57
N GLY A 64 2.68 -11.62 -7.35
CA GLY A 64 3.95 -11.74 -8.06
C GLY A 64 3.90 -11.32 -9.54
N ARG A 65 3.01 -10.39 -9.89
CA ARG A 65 2.75 -9.91 -11.26
C ARG A 65 3.09 -8.43 -11.49
N ALA A 66 3.70 -7.78 -10.50
CA ALA A 66 4.06 -6.37 -10.51
C ALA A 66 5.52 -6.14 -10.93
#